data_AF-A0A6A0GY88-F1
#
_entry.id   AF-A0A6A0GY88-F1
#
_cell.length_a   1.000
_cell.length_b   1.000
_cell.length_c   1.000
_cell.angle_alpha   90.00
_cell.angle_beta   90.00
_cell.angle_gamma   90.00
#
_symmetry.space_group_name_H-M   'P 1'
#
loop_
_entity.id
_entity.type
_entity.pdbx_description
1 polymer ?
#
loop_
_entity_poly.entity_id
_entity_poly.type
_entity_poly.pdbx_seq_one_letter_code
_entity_poly.pdbx_strand_id
1 'polypeptide(L)'
;MCSRRGSESEHEASRRVKSELLVQMDGIQANEEEPKVVMVLAATNFPWDIDEALRRRLEKRIYIPLPTGKTNLYSSEYIGSPFLDYEYFVGAAEGREALLKINLRDVTTDEDVDLTAVAAMLDGYSGADITNVCRDASMMSMRRKIAGLRPEQIKVLPKEELDLPVTANDFREAIKKCNKSVSKQDLEKYLAWMKEFGST
;
A
#
# COMPACT_ATOMS: atom_id res chain seq x y z
N MET A 1 -12.96 14.46 -1.03
CA MET A 1 -14.26 14.29 -0.33
C MET A 1 -14.24 14.82 1.10
N CYS A 2 -13.15 14.64 1.86
CA CYS A 2 -13.05 15.04 3.28
C CYS A 2 -12.02 16.16 3.53
N SER A 3 -11.71 16.94 2.49
CA SER A 3 -10.75 18.06 2.52
C SER A 3 -11.20 19.19 3.46
N ARG A 4 -10.26 20.03 3.92
CA ARG A 4 -10.55 21.25 4.71
C ARG A 4 -11.72 22.04 4.11
N ARG A 5 -12.68 22.38 4.96
CA ARG A 5 -13.81 23.24 4.58
C ARG A 5 -13.31 24.62 4.16
N GLY A 6 -13.83 25.15 3.04
CA GLY A 6 -13.65 26.55 2.68
C GLY A 6 -12.69 26.87 1.53
N SER A 7 -12.20 25.88 0.77
CA SER A 7 -11.59 26.21 -0.53
C SER A 7 -12.66 26.81 -1.46
N GLU A 8 -12.35 27.91 -2.15
CA GLU A 8 -13.27 28.61 -3.07
C GLU A 8 -13.79 27.70 -4.20
N SER A 9 -13.11 26.59 -4.48
CA SER A 9 -13.47 25.62 -5.52
C SER A 9 -14.33 24.44 -5.04
N GLU A 10 -14.76 24.40 -3.77
CA GLU A 10 -15.56 23.28 -3.27
C GLU A 10 -17.05 23.41 -3.62
N HIS A 11 -17.55 22.44 -4.40
CA HIS A 11 -18.96 22.35 -4.79
C HIS A 11 -19.87 22.20 -3.57
N GLU A 12 -21.00 22.92 -3.56
CA GLU A 12 -21.94 22.93 -2.43
C GLU A 12 -22.45 21.52 -2.06
N ALA A 13 -22.67 20.67 -3.07
CA ALA A 13 -23.03 19.26 -2.90
C ALA A 13 -22.02 18.49 -2.02
N SER A 14 -20.71 18.72 -2.22
CA SER A 14 -19.67 18.09 -1.40
C SER A 14 -19.71 18.56 0.05
N ARG A 15 -20.08 19.83 0.29
CA ARG A 15 -20.23 20.38 1.65
C ARG A 15 -21.41 19.73 2.37
N ARG A 16 -22.54 19.52 1.69
CA ARG A 16 -23.70 18.83 2.26
C ARG A 16 -23.38 17.38 2.63
N VAL A 17 -22.69 16.64 1.76
CA VAL A 17 -22.24 15.26 2.03
C VAL A 17 -21.32 15.19 3.25
N LYS A 18 -20.35 16.11 3.38
CA LYS A 18 -19.45 16.17 4.55
C LYS A 18 -20.22 16.42 5.85
N SER A 19 -21.17 17.34 5.84
CA SER A 19 -21.97 17.65 7.03
C SER A 19 -22.86 16.47 7.43
N GLU A 20 -23.52 15.83 6.46
CA GLU A 20 -24.35 14.67 6.73
C GLU A 20 -23.53 13.51 7.31
N LEU A 21 -22.36 13.23 6.72
CA LEU A 21 -21.46 12.19 7.22
C LEU A 21 -21.06 12.44 8.68
N LEU A 22 -20.76 13.70 9.05
CA LEU A 22 -20.42 14.04 10.44
C LEU A 22 -21.59 13.84 11.41
N VAL A 23 -22.81 14.20 11.00
CA VAL A 23 -24.02 14.02 11.82
C VAL A 23 -24.26 12.54 12.08
N GLN A 24 -24.13 11.70 11.04
CA GLN A 24 -24.33 10.25 11.19
C GLN A 24 -23.22 9.58 12.01
N MET A 25 -21.99 10.13 12.00
CA MET A 25 -20.89 9.66 12.83
C MET A 25 -21.07 9.97 14.32
N ASP A 26 -21.79 11.05 14.68
CA ASP A 26 -22.11 11.37 16.07
C ASP A 26 -23.14 10.39 16.67
N GLY A 27 -23.81 9.61 15.83
CA GLY A 27 -24.59 8.46 16.23
C GLY A 27 -25.86 8.29 15.42
N ILE A 28 -26.28 7.05 15.28
CA ILE A 28 -27.63 6.67 14.85
C ILE A 28 -28.47 6.58 16.12
N GLN A 29 -29.58 7.32 16.20
CA GLN A 29 -30.62 7.05 17.20
C GLN A 29 -31.22 5.68 16.89
N ALA A 30 -30.64 4.62 17.44
CA ALA A 30 -31.15 3.26 17.29
C ALA A 30 -32.26 3.03 18.32
N ASN A 31 -33.42 2.57 17.85
CA ASN A 31 -34.49 2.08 18.72
C ASN A 31 -33.98 0.86 19.54
N GLU A 32 -34.42 0.81 20.79
CA GLU A 32 -33.78 0.20 21.97
C GLU A 32 -33.58 -1.35 22.00
N GLU A 33 -33.66 -2.09 20.91
CA GLU A 33 -33.68 -3.57 21.03
C GLU A 33 -32.31 -4.26 20.85
N GLU A 34 -31.35 -3.70 20.11
CA GLU A 34 -29.97 -4.25 20.07
C GLU A 34 -28.91 -3.16 19.78
N PRO A 35 -27.87 -3.02 20.63
CA PRO A 35 -26.77 -2.10 20.34
C PRO A 35 -25.93 -2.61 19.16
N LYS A 36 -26.10 -2.00 17.99
CA LYS A 36 -25.27 -2.30 16.81
C LYS A 36 -23.96 -1.53 16.89
N VAL A 37 -22.86 -2.25 17.07
CA VAL A 37 -21.51 -1.66 17.00
C VAL A 37 -21.13 -1.43 15.54
N VAL A 38 -20.85 -0.18 15.17
CA VAL A 38 -20.36 0.19 13.83
C VAL A 38 -18.91 0.63 13.94
N MET A 39 -18.01 -0.03 13.22
CA MET A 39 -16.61 0.36 13.10
C MET A 39 -16.36 1.07 11.76
N VAL A 40 -15.80 2.28 11.82
CA VAL A 40 -15.46 3.07 10.62
C VAL A 40 -13.96 3.00 10.37
N LEU A 41 -13.56 2.52 9.19
CA LEU A 41 -12.18 2.52 8.72
C LEU A 41 -12.01 3.53 7.58
N ALA A 42 -10.94 4.31 7.63
CA ALA A 42 -10.60 5.28 6.60
C ALA A 42 -9.11 5.19 6.24
N ALA A 43 -8.80 5.33 4.95
CA ALA A 43 -7.43 5.37 4.43
C ALA A 43 -7.24 6.63 3.58
N THR A 44 -6.12 7.33 3.78
CA THR A 44 -5.77 8.50 2.97
C THR A 44 -4.26 8.62 2.83
N ASN A 45 -3.83 9.08 1.66
CA ASN A 45 -2.46 9.50 1.37
C ASN A 45 -2.26 11.02 1.47
N PHE A 46 -3.25 11.75 2.00
CA PHE A 46 -3.17 13.19 2.24
C PHE A 46 -3.80 13.53 3.61
N PRO A 47 -3.19 13.10 4.73
CA PRO A 47 -3.79 13.27 6.06
C PRO A 47 -3.87 14.75 6.51
N TRP A 48 -2.98 15.61 6.00
CA TRP A 48 -2.98 17.05 6.26
C TRP A 48 -4.19 17.79 5.66
N ASP A 49 -4.84 17.20 4.65
CA ASP A 49 -6.02 17.78 4.02
C ASP A 49 -7.31 17.45 4.78
N ILE A 50 -7.28 16.51 5.74
CA ILE A 50 -8.49 16.10 6.48
C ILE A 50 -9.05 17.30 7.27
N ASP A 51 -10.35 17.52 7.12
CA ASP A 51 -11.10 18.53 7.90
C ASP A 51 -10.99 18.27 9.41
N GLU A 52 -10.88 19.34 10.20
CA GLU A 52 -10.68 19.23 11.65
C GLU A 52 -11.79 18.43 12.34
N ALA A 53 -13.04 18.59 11.90
CA ALA A 53 -14.20 17.92 12.49
C ALA A 53 -14.20 16.40 12.22
N LEU A 54 -13.72 15.97 11.04
CA LEU A 54 -13.54 14.55 10.72
C LEU A 54 -12.31 13.99 11.45
N ARG A 55 -11.22 14.76 11.49
CA ARG A 55 -10.02 14.40 12.22
C ARG A 55 -10.35 14.08 13.68
N ARG A 56 -11.13 14.92 14.37
CA ARG A 56 -11.55 14.68 15.77
C ARG A 56 -12.36 13.39 15.97
N ARG A 57 -13.22 13.00 15.03
CA ARG A 57 -14.05 11.79 15.12
C ARG A 57 -13.29 10.51 14.73
N LEU A 58 -12.18 10.64 14.02
CA LEU A 58 -11.23 9.55 13.76
C LEU A 58 -10.19 9.52 14.88
N GLU A 59 -10.60 8.96 16.01
CA GLU A 59 -9.84 8.94 17.27
C GLU A 59 -8.53 8.16 17.17
N LYS A 60 -8.56 6.99 16.52
CA LYS A 60 -7.39 6.14 16.30
C LYS A 60 -6.83 6.38 14.89
N ARG A 61 -5.53 6.67 14.83
CA ARG A 61 -4.80 6.99 13.60
C ARG A 61 -3.52 6.20 13.58
N ILE A 62 -3.41 5.31 12.61
CA ILE A 62 -2.27 4.39 12.47
C ILE A 62 -1.49 4.81 11.23
N TYR A 63 -0.19 5.06 11.41
CA TYR A 63 0.71 5.26 10.29
C TYR A 63 1.18 3.92 9.75
N ILE A 64 1.01 3.70 8.45
CA ILE A 64 1.50 2.51 7.76
C ILE A 64 2.81 2.90 7.06
N PRO A 65 3.97 2.45 7.56
CA PRO A 65 5.25 2.78 6.97
C PRO A 65 5.49 2.02 5.66
N LEU A 66 6.47 2.48 4.90
CA LEU A 66 7.02 1.68 3.81
C LEU A 66 7.60 0.36 4.37
N PRO A 67 7.56 -0.72 3.59
CA PRO A 67 8.24 -1.97 3.95
C PRO A 67 9.75 -1.73 3.85
N THR A 68 10.35 -1.21 4.92
CA THR A 68 11.77 -0.82 5.00
C THR A 68 12.56 -1.85 5.80
N GLY A 69 13.87 -1.95 5.52
CA GLY A 69 14.79 -2.88 6.20
C GLY A 69 15.10 -2.55 7.66
N LYS A 70 14.47 -1.52 8.25
CA LYS A 70 14.62 -1.14 9.66
C LYS A 70 13.32 -0.60 10.23
N THR A 71 12.31 -1.44 10.37
CA THR A 71 11.05 -1.06 11.01
C THR A 71 11.16 -1.27 12.54
N ASN A 72 11.95 -0.42 13.22
CA ASN A 72 11.81 -0.23 14.67
C ASN A 72 10.61 0.68 14.98
N LEU A 73 9.45 0.48 14.32
CA LEU A 73 8.28 1.34 14.51
C LEU A 73 7.36 0.90 15.65
N TYR A 74 7.75 -0.14 16.38
CA TYR A 74 7.24 -0.41 17.71
C TYR A 74 8.42 -0.39 18.69
N SER A 75 9.03 0.79 18.88
CA SER A 75 9.76 1.01 20.12
C SER A 75 8.75 0.83 21.25
N SER A 76 9.07 -0.05 22.19
CA SER A 76 8.31 -0.45 23.39
C SER A 76 7.62 0.67 24.20
N GLU A 77 7.83 1.94 23.88
CA GLU A 77 7.23 3.11 24.55
C GLU A 77 5.89 3.57 23.95
N TYR A 78 5.44 3.01 22.81
CA TYR A 78 4.25 3.49 22.08
C TYR A 78 3.01 2.57 22.15
N ILE A 79 2.99 1.57 23.04
CA ILE A 79 1.84 0.67 23.22
C ILE A 79 1.23 0.87 24.60
N GLY A 80 0.30 1.83 24.69
CA GLY A 80 -0.67 1.94 25.78
C GLY A 80 -2.04 1.34 25.39
N SER A 81 -2.07 0.34 24.51
CA SER A 81 -3.29 -0.24 23.97
C SER A 81 -3.32 -1.77 24.21
N PRO A 82 -4.20 -2.29 25.07
CA PRO A 82 -4.28 -3.71 25.42
C PRO A 82 -4.98 -4.59 24.36
N PHE A 83 -5.17 -4.09 23.13
CA PHE A 83 -5.98 -4.78 22.11
C PHE A 83 -5.20 -5.31 20.90
N LEU A 84 -3.87 -5.16 20.88
CA LEU A 84 -3.01 -5.64 19.79
C LEU A 84 -1.79 -6.39 20.34
N ASP A 85 -2.04 -7.42 21.16
CA ASP A 85 -1.06 -8.45 21.51
C ASP A 85 -0.93 -9.49 20.37
N TYR A 86 -0.66 -9.01 19.15
CA TYR A 86 -0.12 -9.84 18.09
C TYR A 86 1.24 -9.27 17.72
N GLU A 87 2.25 -9.83 18.36
CA GLU A 87 3.67 -9.62 18.10
C GLU A 87 4.00 -10.18 16.70
N TYR A 88 3.54 -9.49 15.65
CA TYR A 88 3.98 -9.77 14.28
C TYR A 88 5.32 -9.07 14.06
N PHE A 89 6.35 -9.64 14.69
CA PHE A 89 7.74 -9.34 14.43
C PHE A 89 8.06 -9.85 13.03
N VAL A 90 7.83 -8.99 12.02
CA VAL A 90 8.35 -9.20 10.67
C VAL A 90 9.51 -8.23 10.51
N GLY A 91 10.71 -8.77 10.61
CA GLY A 91 11.95 -8.06 10.38
C GLY A 91 12.05 -7.58 8.94
N ALA A 92 11.48 -6.43 8.63
CA ALA A 92 12.04 -5.42 7.74
C ALA A 92 12.45 -5.81 6.28
N ALA A 93 13.47 -6.65 6.08
CA ALA A 93 13.74 -7.34 4.81
C ALA A 93 12.69 -8.43 4.52
N GLU A 94 12.22 -9.11 5.57
CA GLU A 94 11.19 -10.13 5.57
C GLU A 94 9.85 -9.60 5.05
N GLY A 95 9.53 -8.32 5.30
CA GLY A 95 8.28 -7.73 4.80
C GLY A 95 8.27 -7.59 3.28
N ARG A 96 9.39 -7.15 2.68
CA ARG A 96 9.52 -7.06 1.22
C ARG A 96 9.64 -8.45 0.59
N GLU A 97 10.39 -9.34 1.22
CA GLU A 97 10.50 -10.73 0.77
C GLU A 97 9.14 -11.45 0.83
N ALA A 98 8.35 -11.23 1.87
CA ALA A 98 6.98 -11.74 1.97
C ALA A 98 6.09 -11.18 0.85
N LEU A 99 6.18 -9.88 0.55
CA LEU A 99 5.47 -9.30 -0.58
C LEU A 99 5.90 -9.93 -1.92
N LEU A 100 7.21 -10.13 -2.14
CA LEU A 100 7.71 -10.83 -3.32
C LEU A 100 7.15 -12.26 -3.40
N LYS A 101 7.21 -13.03 -2.30
CA LYS A 101 6.65 -14.39 -2.23
C LYS A 101 5.15 -14.43 -2.50
N ILE A 102 4.38 -13.46 -2.00
CA ILE A 102 2.94 -13.37 -2.24
C ILE A 102 2.66 -13.07 -3.72
N ASN A 103 3.36 -12.10 -4.30
CA ASN A 103 3.14 -11.71 -5.70
C ASN A 103 3.64 -12.76 -6.70
N LEU A 104 4.62 -13.57 -6.31
CA LEU A 104 5.20 -14.62 -7.16
C LEU A 104 4.62 -16.01 -6.86
N ARG A 105 3.59 -16.12 -6.01
CA ARG A 105 2.99 -17.40 -5.60
C ARG A 105 2.51 -18.25 -6.79
N ASP A 106 1.95 -17.58 -7.80
CA ASP A 106 1.40 -18.21 -9.00
C ASP A 106 2.34 -18.07 -10.21
N VAL A 107 3.62 -17.71 -9.99
CA VAL A 107 4.61 -17.44 -11.04
C VAL A 107 5.79 -18.40 -10.89
N THR A 108 6.12 -19.11 -11.96
CA THR A 108 7.32 -19.96 -11.99
C THR A 108 8.57 -19.07 -11.95
N THR A 109 9.43 -19.28 -10.96
CA THR A 109 10.71 -18.57 -10.81
C THR A 109 11.87 -19.52 -11.08
N ASP A 110 12.94 -19.00 -11.65
CA ASP A 110 14.17 -19.75 -11.88
C ASP A 110 14.92 -20.00 -10.56
N GLU A 111 15.69 -21.09 -10.46
CA GLU A 111 16.48 -21.43 -9.27
C GLU A 111 17.55 -20.37 -8.96
N ASP A 112 17.97 -19.61 -9.98
CA ASP A 112 18.92 -18.50 -9.88
C ASP A 112 18.33 -17.23 -9.24
N VAL A 113 17.05 -17.20 -8.90
CA VAL A 113 16.39 -16.01 -8.32
C VAL A 113 16.52 -16.00 -6.80
N ASP A 114 17.46 -15.21 -6.30
CA ASP A 114 17.52 -14.87 -4.87
C ASP A 114 16.55 -13.73 -4.52
N LEU A 115 15.42 -14.08 -3.91
CA LEU A 115 14.41 -13.12 -3.42
C LEU A 115 14.97 -12.18 -2.36
N THR A 116 15.97 -12.60 -1.59
CA THR A 116 16.61 -11.77 -0.56
C THR A 116 17.39 -10.63 -1.21
N ALA A 117 18.19 -10.95 -2.24
CA ALA A 117 18.92 -9.95 -3.02
C ALA A 117 17.96 -8.98 -3.72
N VAL A 118 16.87 -9.48 -4.31
CA VAL A 118 15.84 -8.63 -4.94
C VAL A 118 15.17 -7.71 -3.90
N ALA A 119 14.82 -8.24 -2.73
CA ALA A 119 14.24 -7.45 -1.64
C ALA A 119 15.20 -6.36 -1.14
N ALA A 120 16.52 -6.57 -1.19
CA ALA A 120 17.50 -5.55 -0.86
C ALA A 120 17.56 -4.43 -1.91
N MET A 121 17.41 -4.76 -3.20
CA MET A 121 17.37 -3.77 -4.29
C MET A 121 16.10 -2.90 -4.26
N LEU A 122 15.01 -3.42 -3.71
CA LEU A 122 13.71 -2.74 -3.60
C LEU A 122 13.59 -1.83 -2.36
N ASP A 123 14.71 -1.35 -1.81
CA ASP A 123 14.66 -0.46 -0.66
C ASP A 123 14.04 0.91 -1.00
N GLY A 124 13.06 1.31 -0.19
CA GLY A 124 12.26 2.51 -0.41
C GLY A 124 11.15 2.38 -1.48
N TYR A 125 10.88 1.18 -1.99
CA TYR A 125 9.70 0.92 -2.81
C TYR A 125 8.46 0.75 -1.92
N SER A 126 7.30 1.23 -2.38
CA SER A 126 6.02 0.92 -1.74
C SER A 126 5.56 -0.49 -2.09
N GLY A 127 4.59 -1.03 -1.32
CA GLY A 127 4.00 -2.33 -1.64
C GLY A 127 3.41 -2.39 -3.07
N ALA A 128 2.81 -1.29 -3.53
CA ALA A 128 2.31 -1.18 -4.89
C ALA A 128 3.44 -1.18 -5.94
N ASP A 129 4.55 -0.50 -5.67
CA ASP A 129 5.69 -0.49 -6.59
C ASP A 129 6.33 -1.88 -6.69
N ILE A 130 6.42 -2.62 -5.57
CA ILE A 130 6.94 -4.00 -5.54
C ILE A 130 6.04 -4.92 -6.37
N THR A 131 4.71 -4.82 -6.21
CA THR A 131 3.76 -5.57 -7.05
C THR A 131 3.93 -5.23 -8.53
N ASN A 132 4.12 -3.96 -8.87
CA ASN A 132 4.36 -3.56 -10.26
C ASN A 132 5.66 -4.12 -10.82
N VAL A 133 6.74 -4.16 -10.03
CA VAL A 133 8.00 -4.81 -10.42
C VAL A 133 7.79 -6.30 -10.66
N CYS A 134 7.11 -7.01 -9.75
CA CYS A 134 6.82 -8.44 -9.91
C CYS A 134 6.00 -8.72 -11.17
N ARG A 135 4.99 -7.89 -11.43
CA ARG A 135 4.13 -8.01 -12.60
C ARG A 135 4.87 -7.72 -13.91
N ASP A 136 5.75 -6.72 -13.94
CA ASP A 136 6.52 -6.45 -15.15
C ASP A 136 7.53 -7.58 -15.39
N ALA A 137 8.24 -8.02 -14.34
CA ALA A 137 9.17 -9.14 -14.39
C ALA A 137 8.52 -10.44 -14.90
N SER A 138 7.31 -10.77 -14.43
CA SER A 138 6.57 -11.95 -14.89
C SER A 138 6.13 -11.88 -16.34
N MET A 139 5.96 -10.67 -16.89
CA MET A 139 5.63 -10.48 -18.30
C MET A 139 6.86 -10.35 -19.20
N MET A 140 8.09 -10.25 -18.67
CA MET A 140 9.30 -10.04 -19.48
C MET A 140 9.61 -11.22 -20.39
N SER A 141 9.44 -12.45 -19.91
CA SER A 141 9.64 -13.67 -20.71
C SER A 141 8.69 -13.71 -21.91
N MET A 142 7.40 -13.44 -21.69
CA MET A 142 6.40 -13.29 -22.74
C MET A 142 6.76 -12.15 -23.70
N ARG A 143 7.14 -10.96 -23.20
CA ARG A 143 7.53 -9.81 -24.03
C ARG A 143 8.70 -10.15 -24.95
N ARG A 144 9.72 -10.88 -24.49
CA ARG A 144 10.86 -11.33 -25.30
C ARG A 144 10.44 -12.28 -26.42
N LYS A 145 9.46 -13.17 -26.17
CA LYS A 145 8.95 -14.13 -27.17
C LYS A 145 8.10 -13.48 -28.25
N ILE A 146 7.28 -12.48 -27.90
CA ILE A 146 6.44 -11.77 -28.86
C ILE A 146 7.19 -10.65 -29.60
N ALA A 147 8.37 -10.26 -29.12
CA ALA A 147 9.20 -9.24 -29.76
C ALA A 147 9.61 -9.69 -31.17
N GLY A 148 9.11 -8.97 -32.18
CA GLY A 148 9.38 -9.27 -33.59
C GLY A 148 8.36 -10.18 -34.27
N LEU A 149 7.34 -10.65 -33.55
CA LEU A 149 6.23 -11.41 -34.14
C LEU A 149 5.06 -10.49 -34.50
N ARG A 150 4.36 -10.83 -35.59
CA ARG A 150 3.12 -10.15 -35.97
C ARG A 150 1.94 -10.62 -35.10
N PRO A 151 0.88 -9.81 -34.92
CA PRO A 151 -0.29 -10.17 -34.11
C PRO A 151 -0.92 -11.53 -34.46
N GLU A 152 -0.86 -11.93 -35.73
CA GLU A 152 -1.40 -13.21 -36.21
C GLU A 152 -0.55 -14.40 -35.74
N GLN A 153 0.76 -14.22 -35.61
CA GLN A 153 1.69 -15.26 -35.15
C GLN A 153 1.62 -15.42 -33.64
N ILE A 154 1.37 -14.34 -32.90
CA ILE A 154 1.22 -14.36 -31.44
C ILE A 154 0.01 -15.21 -31.01
N LYS A 155 -1.08 -15.20 -31.78
CA LYS A 155 -2.30 -16.00 -31.48
C LYS A 155 -2.11 -17.51 -31.62
N VAL A 156 -1.09 -17.94 -32.35
CA VAL A 156 -0.84 -19.37 -32.64
C VAL A 156 0.15 -19.97 -31.63
N LEU A 157 0.82 -19.14 -30.82
CA LEU A 157 1.77 -19.62 -29.83
C LEU A 157 1.06 -20.43 -28.73
N PRO A 158 1.54 -21.63 -28.41
CA PRO A 158 1.01 -22.42 -27.30
C PRO A 158 1.29 -21.69 -25.98
N LYS A 159 0.35 -21.80 -25.02
CA LYS A 159 0.46 -21.13 -23.73
C LYS A 159 1.66 -21.65 -22.93
N GLU A 160 2.04 -22.92 -23.12
CA GLU A 160 3.19 -23.53 -22.44
C GLU A 160 4.53 -22.94 -22.89
N GLU A 161 4.65 -22.42 -24.12
CA GLU A 161 5.89 -21.74 -24.58
C GLU A 161 6.04 -20.31 -24.04
N LEU A 162 4.95 -19.75 -23.50
CA LEU A 162 4.90 -18.41 -22.92
C LEU A 162 5.15 -18.43 -21.42
N ASP A 163 4.93 -19.58 -20.75
CA ASP A 163 5.11 -19.77 -19.32
C ASP A 163 6.54 -20.20 -18.97
N LEU A 164 7.49 -19.33 -19.34
CA LEU A 164 8.89 -19.51 -18.99
C LEU A 164 9.17 -18.95 -17.59
N PRO A 165 10.09 -19.57 -16.83
CA PRO A 165 10.44 -19.11 -15.50
C PRO A 165 11.02 -17.69 -15.56
N VAL A 166 10.68 -16.88 -14.56
CA VAL A 166 11.20 -15.53 -14.41
C VAL A 166 12.63 -15.59 -13.91
N THR A 167 13.55 -14.92 -14.59
CA THR A 167 14.97 -14.93 -14.26
C THR A 167 15.39 -13.71 -13.43
N ALA A 168 16.56 -13.77 -12.78
CA ALA A 168 17.10 -12.64 -12.05
C ALA A 168 17.36 -11.40 -12.95
N ASN A 169 17.61 -11.59 -14.25
CA ASN A 169 17.79 -10.47 -15.18
C ASN A 169 16.46 -9.74 -15.45
N ASP A 170 15.34 -10.46 -15.53
CA ASP A 170 14.02 -9.87 -15.72
C ASP A 170 13.67 -8.92 -14.56
N PHE A 171 13.99 -9.30 -13.32
CA PHE A 171 13.86 -8.42 -12.15
C PHE A 171 14.75 -7.17 -12.26
N ARG A 172 16.01 -7.31 -12.68
CA ARG A 172 16.92 -6.16 -12.84
C ARG A 172 16.40 -5.17 -13.89
N GLU A 173 15.85 -5.66 -15.00
CA GLU A 173 15.24 -4.82 -16.03
C GLU A 173 13.95 -4.15 -15.55
N ALA A 174 13.08 -4.89 -14.87
CA ALA A 174 11.85 -4.36 -14.28
C ALA A 174 12.16 -3.24 -13.26
N ILE A 175 13.14 -3.45 -12.37
CA ILE A 175 13.56 -2.44 -11.38
C ILE A 175 14.06 -1.16 -12.06
N LYS A 176 14.82 -1.26 -13.15
CA LYS A 176 15.29 -0.07 -13.90
C LYS A 176 14.16 0.75 -14.50
N LYS A 177 13.04 0.11 -14.82
CA LYS A 177 11.88 0.73 -15.46
C LYS A 177 10.84 1.23 -14.46
N CYS A 178 10.73 0.58 -13.31
CA CYS A 178 9.81 0.97 -12.24
C CYS A 178 10.43 2.04 -11.32
N ASN A 179 9.86 3.24 -11.36
CA ASN A 179 10.21 4.34 -10.45
C ASN A 179 9.57 4.15 -9.07
N LYS A 180 10.22 4.68 -8.03
CA LYS A 180 9.66 4.76 -6.68
C LYS A 180 8.56 5.81 -6.64
N SER A 181 7.38 5.46 -6.11
CA SER A 181 6.26 6.41 -6.00
C SER A 181 6.34 7.31 -4.78
N VAL A 182 7.10 6.93 -3.74
CA VAL A 182 7.19 7.66 -2.47
C VAL A 182 8.56 8.32 -2.33
N SER A 183 8.56 9.64 -2.12
CA SER A 183 9.79 10.40 -1.88
C SER A 183 10.14 10.45 -0.39
N LYS A 184 11.42 10.72 -0.07
CA LYS A 184 11.86 10.94 1.32
C LYS A 184 11.18 12.14 1.97
N GLN A 185 10.93 13.20 1.19
CA GLN A 185 10.25 14.41 1.68
C GLN A 185 8.81 14.11 2.08
N ASP A 186 8.11 13.26 1.33
CA ASP A 186 6.76 12.85 1.70
C ASP A 186 6.77 12.13 3.05
N LEU A 187 7.72 11.19 3.26
CA LEU A 187 7.86 10.47 4.52
C LEU A 187 8.10 11.41 5.70
N GLU A 188 8.99 12.39 5.56
CA GLU A 188 9.26 13.40 6.59
C GLU A 188 7.99 14.21 6.92
N LYS A 189 7.23 14.61 5.88
CA LYS A 189 5.96 15.31 6.04
C LYS A 189 4.93 14.46 6.80
N TYR A 190 4.86 13.15 6.51
CA TYR A 190 4.00 12.22 7.24
C TYR A 190 4.41 12.07 8.70
N LEU A 191 5.70 11.88 8.97
CA LEU A 191 6.21 11.73 10.34
C LEU A 191 5.98 12.99 11.16
N ALA A 192 6.19 14.17 10.58
CA ALA A 192 5.90 15.45 11.24
C ALA A 192 4.41 15.56 11.58
N TRP A 193 3.51 15.23 10.64
CA TRP A 193 2.07 15.26 10.87
C TRP A 193 1.63 14.24 11.94
N MET A 194 2.20 13.04 11.93
CA MET A 194 1.92 12.01 12.94
C MET A 194 2.48 12.37 14.32
N LYS A 195 3.58 13.11 14.40
CA LYS A 195 4.10 13.61 15.68
C LYS A 195 3.13 14.61 16.32
N GLU A 196 2.48 15.44 15.52
CA GLU A 196 1.54 16.46 16.01
C GLU A 196 0.14 15.91 16.25
N PHE A 197 -0.31 14.96 15.42
CA PHE A 197 -1.70 14.52 15.36
C PHE A 197 -1.89 13.00 15.41
N GLY A 198 -0.83 12.25 15.66
CA GLY A 198 -0.91 10.81 15.91
C GLY A 198 -1.69 10.53 17.19
N SER A 199 -2.38 9.39 17.20
CA SER A 199 -3.06 8.89 18.40
C SER A 199 -2.08 7.99 19.15
N THR A 200 -1.96 8.18 20.46
CA THR A 200 -1.20 7.30 21.36
C THR A 200 -2.00 6.03 21.69
#